data_AF-A0A0J5SQ17-F1
#
_entry.id   AF-A0A0J5SQ17-F1
#
_cell.length_a   1.000
_cell.length_b   1.000
_cell.length_c   1.000
_cell.angle_alpha   90.00
_cell.angle_beta   90.00
_cell.angle_gamma   90.00
#
_symmetry.space_group_name_H-M   'P 1'
#
loop_
_entity.id
_entity.type
_entity.pdbx_description
1 polymer ?
#
loop_
_entity_poly.entity_id
_entity_poly.type
_entity_poly.pdbx_seq_one_letter_code
_entity_poly.pdbx_strand_id
1 'polypeptide(L)'
;MKTVKQIPDYLMRELQNYVQGQSIYIPKRKEEYDAWGSKSGGREALQRRNHSILEAFTAGESIASISDRYYLSIETIKKIVYGKR
;
A
#
# COMPACT_ATOMS: atom_id res chain seq x y z
N MET A 1 21.78 16.85 -3.79
CA MET A 1 21.89 15.59 -4.58
C MET A 1 22.23 14.45 -3.62
N LYS A 2 21.48 13.35 -3.61
CA LYS A 2 21.83 12.17 -2.79
C LYS A 2 22.98 11.42 -3.46
N THR A 3 24.07 11.22 -2.74
CA THR A 3 25.23 10.44 -3.20
C THR A 3 24.86 8.95 -3.18
N VAL A 4 24.68 8.34 -4.35
CA VAL A 4 24.51 6.88 -4.47
C VAL A 4 25.89 6.26 -4.29
N LYS A 5 26.07 5.39 -3.29
CA LYS A 5 27.27 4.56 -3.18
C LYS A 5 27.39 3.71 -4.45
N GLN A 6 28.50 3.86 -5.17
CA GLN A 6 28.78 3.08 -6.37
C GLN A 6 29.05 1.61 -6.00
N ILE A 7 28.63 0.70 -6.88
CA ILE A 7 28.95 -0.73 -6.77
C ILE A 7 30.47 -0.89 -6.98
N PRO A 8 31.20 -1.59 -6.10
CA PRO A 8 32.63 -1.82 -6.27
C PRO A 8 32.95 -2.56 -7.58
N ASP A 9 34.07 -2.22 -8.22
CA ASP A 9 34.46 -2.77 -9.52
C ASP A 9 34.54 -4.29 -9.57
N TYR A 10 35.03 -4.93 -8.50
CA TYR A 10 35.13 -6.38 -8.44
C TYR A 10 33.74 -7.06 -8.50
N LEU A 11 32.74 -6.46 -7.85
CA LEU A 11 31.38 -6.99 -7.83
C LEU A 11 30.70 -6.75 -9.18
N MET A 12 30.99 -5.64 -9.84
CA MET A 12 30.49 -5.37 -11.19
C MET A 12 31.00 -6.40 -12.21
N ARG A 13 32.30 -6.72 -12.17
CA ARG A 13 32.90 -7.75 -13.04
C ARG A 13 32.25 -9.11 -12.81
N GLU A 14 32.01 -9.47 -11.56
CA GLU A 14 31.36 -10.73 -11.23
C GLU A 14 29.90 -10.77 -11.72
N LEU A 15 29.12 -9.70 -11.54
CA LEU A 15 27.76 -9.62 -12.06
C LEU A 15 27.71 -9.75 -13.59
N GLN A 16 28.67 -9.15 -14.30
CA GLN A 16 28.76 -9.25 -15.76
C GLN A 16 28.94 -10.70 -16.23
N ASN A 17 29.56 -11.59 -15.45
CA ASN A 17 29.67 -13.01 -15.80
C ASN A 17 28.30 -13.71 -15.89
N TYR A 18 27.26 -13.21 -15.20
CA TYR A 18 25.95 -13.85 -15.14
C TYR A 18 24.85 -13.12 -15.93
N VAL A 19 24.91 -11.78 -16.01
CA VAL A 19 23.79 -10.97 -16.52
C VAL A 19 24.21 -9.86 -17.48
N GLN A 20 25.38 -9.98 -18.12
CA GLN A 20 25.85 -8.96 -19.06
C GLN A 20 24.83 -8.70 -20.18
N GLY A 21 24.49 -7.42 -20.37
CA GLY A 21 23.47 -6.99 -21.34
C GLY A 21 22.03 -7.14 -20.88
N GLN A 22 21.79 -7.56 -19.63
CA GLN A 22 20.46 -7.75 -19.06
C GLN A 22 20.22 -6.82 -17.86
N SER A 23 18.95 -6.61 -17.52
CA SER A 23 18.55 -5.83 -16.34
C SER A 23 18.29 -6.73 -15.15
N ILE A 24 18.91 -6.43 -14.00
CA ILE A 24 18.60 -7.07 -12.71
C ILE A 24 17.68 -6.15 -11.91
N TYR A 25 16.59 -6.69 -11.38
CA TYR A 25 15.84 -6.06 -10.31
C TYR A 25 16.46 -6.39 -8.95
N ILE A 26 16.87 -5.37 -8.21
CA ILE A 26 17.33 -5.51 -6.82
C ILE A 26 16.15 -5.13 -5.91
N PRO A 27 15.46 -6.09 -5.29
CA PRO A 27 14.42 -5.77 -4.34
C PRO A 27 15.00 -5.00 -3.16
N LYS A 28 14.20 -4.12 -2.56
CA LYS A 28 14.56 -3.52 -1.27
C LYS A 28 14.77 -4.61 -0.23
N ARG A 29 15.56 -4.30 0.79
CA ARG A 29 15.61 -5.13 1.99
C ARG A 29 14.26 -5.07 2.68
N LYS A 30 13.81 -6.16 3.29
CA LYS A 30 12.48 -6.26 3.92
C LYS A 30 12.30 -5.23 5.03
N GLU A 31 13.40 -4.89 5.70
CA GLU A 31 13.46 -3.91 6.78
C GLU A 31 13.26 -2.47 6.26
N GLU A 32 13.50 -2.25 4.97
CA GLU A 32 13.26 -0.98 4.27
C GLU A 32 11.96 -0.99 3.45
N TYR A 33 11.14 -2.02 3.61
CA TYR A 33 9.81 -2.03 3.00
C TYR A 33 8.98 -0.95 3.66
N ASP A 34 8.54 -0.01 2.84
CA ASP A 34 7.50 0.91 3.24
C ASP A 34 6.23 0.10 3.51
N ALA A 35 5.59 0.33 4.66
CA ALA A 35 4.27 -0.23 4.89
C ALA A 35 3.34 0.18 3.72
N TRP A 36 2.60 -0.78 3.17
CA TRP A 36 1.79 -0.54 1.97
C TRP A 36 0.94 0.74 2.10
N GLY A 37 1.03 1.61 1.10
CA GLY A 37 0.28 2.85 1.02
C GLY A 37 0.81 4.02 1.88
N SER A 38 1.97 3.89 2.54
CA SER A 38 2.60 4.98 3.30
C SER A 38 3.22 6.06 2.40
N LYS A 39 3.76 5.67 1.23
CA LYS A 39 4.38 6.63 0.29
C LYS A 39 3.41 7.37 -0.62
N SER A 40 2.23 6.80 -0.86
CA SER A 40 1.23 7.37 -1.78
C SER A 40 0.04 8.02 -1.07
N GLY A 41 0.00 7.99 0.27
CA GLY A 41 -1.14 8.49 1.06
C GLY A 41 -2.42 7.65 0.93
N GLY A 42 -2.39 6.58 0.11
CA GLY A 42 -3.57 5.75 -0.15
C GLY A 42 -4.08 5.04 1.11
N ARG A 43 -3.18 4.64 2.01
CA ARG A 43 -3.58 4.02 3.28
C ARG A 43 -4.33 5.01 4.18
N GLU A 44 -3.86 6.24 4.28
CA GLU A 44 -4.51 7.29 5.08
C GLU A 44 -5.86 7.69 4.50
N ALA A 45 -5.98 7.82 3.18
CA ALA A 45 -7.24 8.10 2.50
C ALA A 45 -8.29 6.99 2.77
N LEU A 46 -7.88 5.72 2.69
CA LEU A 46 -8.74 4.58 3.01
C LEU A 46 -9.15 4.56 4.49
N GLN A 47 -8.23 4.86 5.40
CA GLN A 47 -8.54 4.93 6.84
C GLN A 47 -9.53 6.05 7.16
N ARG A 48 -9.33 7.25 6.60
CA ARG A 48 -10.28 8.37 6.76
C ARG A 48 -11.66 8.02 6.24
N ARG A 49 -11.76 7.46 5.03
CA ARG A 49 -13.04 7.01 4.47
C ARG A 49 -13.71 5.97 5.36
N ASN A 50 -12.95 4.95 5.81
CA ASN A 50 -13.51 3.89 6.65
C ASN A 50 -13.98 4.42 8.01
N HIS A 51 -13.31 5.45 8.55
CA HIS A 51 -13.76 6.15 9.76
C HIS A 51 -15.11 6.83 9.53
N SER A 52 -15.25 7.63 8.47
CA SER A 52 -16.51 8.30 8.12
C SER A 52 -17.65 7.31 7.82
N ILE A 53 -17.35 6.14 7.24
CA ILE A 53 -18.32 5.04 7.07
C ILE A 53 -18.81 4.52 8.43
N LEU A 54 -17.90 4.34 9.39
CA LEU A 54 -18.25 3.87 10.72
C LEU A 54 -19.10 4.90 11.47
N GLU A 55 -18.72 6.19 11.42
CA GLU A 55 -19.48 7.27 12.05
C GLU A 55 -20.93 7.33 11.52
N ALA A 56 -21.09 7.30 10.19
CA ALA A 56 -22.40 7.27 9.55
C ALA A 56 -23.25 6.07 9.99
N PHE A 57 -22.65 4.88 10.06
CA PHE A 57 -23.34 3.69 10.54
C PHE A 57 -23.75 3.82 12.02
N THR A 58 -22.87 4.35 12.87
CA THR A 58 -23.19 4.58 14.29
C THR A 58 -24.25 5.66 14.50
N ALA A 59 -24.39 6.60 13.56
CA ALA A 59 -25.46 7.59 13.53
C ALA A 59 -26.81 7.02 13.05
N GLY A 60 -26.88 5.72 12.73
CA GLY A 60 -28.11 5.02 12.34
C GLY A 60 -28.36 4.95 10.83
N GLU A 61 -27.40 5.38 9.99
CA GLU A 61 -27.54 5.25 8.54
C GLU A 61 -27.47 3.78 8.12
N SER A 62 -28.36 3.37 7.20
CA SER A 62 -28.44 1.97 6.77
C SER A 62 -27.22 1.57 5.93
N ILE A 63 -26.84 0.29 6.01
CA ILE A 63 -25.74 -0.27 5.20
C ILE A 63 -25.97 -0.05 3.70
N ALA A 64 -27.22 -0.11 3.23
CA ALA A 64 -27.57 0.14 1.82
C ALA A 64 -27.30 1.60 1.41
N SER A 65 -27.73 2.57 2.23
CA SER A 65 -27.47 3.99 1.97
C SER A 65 -25.97 4.31 1.93
N ILE A 66 -25.21 3.77 2.89
CA ILE A 66 -23.76 3.93 2.95
C ILE A 66 -23.08 3.27 1.73
N SER A 67 -23.55 2.09 1.34
CA SER A 67 -23.08 1.35 0.15
C SER A 67 -23.21 2.21 -1.11
N ASP A 68 -24.39 2.80 -1.32
CA ASP A 68 -24.65 3.67 -2.48
C ASP A 68 -23.82 4.95 -2.44
N ARG A 69 -23.75 5.63 -1.28
CA ARG A 69 -22.99 6.88 -1.13
C ARG A 69 -21.49 6.72 -1.44
N TYR A 70 -20.91 5.60 -1.02
CA TYR A 70 -19.48 5.35 -1.20
C TYR A 70 -19.15 4.48 -2.43
N TYR A 71 -20.15 4.05 -3.20
CA TYR A 71 -19.99 3.14 -4.33
C TYR A 71 -19.22 1.86 -3.97
N LEU A 72 -19.50 1.33 -2.78
CA LEU A 72 -18.90 0.10 -2.27
C LEU A 72 -19.96 -0.98 -2.22
N SER A 73 -19.56 -2.25 -2.29
CA SER A 73 -20.52 -3.33 -2.07
C SER A 73 -21.00 -3.35 -0.61
N ILE A 74 -22.22 -3.83 -0.39
CA ILE A 74 -22.78 -4.09 0.95
C ILE A 74 -21.81 -4.92 1.81
N GLU A 75 -21.16 -5.92 1.21
CA GLU A 75 -20.19 -6.77 1.91
C GLU A 75 -18.94 -5.99 2.34
N THR A 76 -18.47 -5.07 1.50
CA THR A 76 -17.37 -4.17 1.86
C THR A 76 -17.75 -3.27 3.03
N ILE A 77 -18.96 -2.69 3.02
CA ILE A 77 -19.45 -1.86 4.13
C ILE A 77 -19.55 -2.70 5.40
N LYS A 78 -20.12 -3.92 5.34
CA LYS A 78 -20.18 -4.86 6.47
C LYS A 78 -18.80 -5.14 7.04
N LYS A 79 -17.80 -5.40 6.20
CA LYS A 79 -16.41 -5.61 6.64
C LYS A 79 -15.83 -4.38 7.33
N ILE A 80 -16.19 -3.18 6.91
CA ILE A 80 -15.71 -1.94 7.53
C ILE A 80 -16.38 -1.71 8.90
N VAL A 81 -17.70 -1.93 9.00
CA VAL A 81 -18.45 -1.62 10.23
C VAL A 81 -18.46 -2.75 11.27
N TYR A 82 -18.31 -4.02 10.83
CA TYR A 82 -18.27 -5.19 11.72
C TYR A 82 -16.89 -5.86 11.79
N GLY A 83 -15.92 -5.43 10.98
CA GLY A 83 -14.57 -6.00 10.99
C GLY A 83 -13.90 -5.82 12.34
N LYS A 84 -13.23 -6.88 12.83
CA LYS A 84 -12.38 -6.78 14.03
C LYS A 84 -11.18 -5.88 13.73
N ARG A 85 -10.87 -5.00 14.67
CA ARG A 85 -9.63 -4.19 14.67
C ARG A 85 -8.46 -5.02 15.15
#